data_AF-A0A1N7CAA3-F1
#
_entry.id   AF-A0A1N7CAA3-F1
#
_cell.length_a   1.000
_cell.length_b   1.000
_cell.length_c   1.000
_cell.angle_alpha   90.00
_cell.angle_beta   90.00
_cell.angle_gamma   90.00
#
_symmetry.space_group_name_H-M   'P 1'
#
loop_
_entity.id
_entity.type
_entity.pdbx_description
1 polymer ?
#
loop_
_entity_poly.entity_id
_entity_poly.type
_entity_poly.pdbx_seq_one_letter_code
_entity_poly.pdbx_strand_id
1 'polypeptide(L)'
;MGNKKDKFIEMFNELYEHLKEVNDWDTSFYSLLHEGRNNDYIIKKYIDELDTVREVRNSIAHNNEYYFLPSSSLYTLLEEILDKVIDSPKISDFIDDNLMVIKEDTSIIKAGNKIDAFLITKNGSREEVLQGIITDWEIPEIYNKLNI
;
A
#
# COMPACT_ATOMS: atom_id res chain seq x y z
N MET A 1 6.40 -15.46 -29.80
CA MET A 1 6.98 -14.28 -29.12
C MET A 1 6.07 -13.09 -29.41
N GLY A 2 5.31 -12.60 -28.44
CA GLY A 2 4.56 -11.34 -28.58
C GLY A 2 5.51 -10.16 -28.81
N ASN A 3 5.06 -9.12 -29.52
CA ASN A 3 5.87 -7.93 -29.74
C ASN A 3 6.14 -7.25 -28.38
N LYS A 4 7.32 -6.65 -28.18
CA LYS A 4 7.63 -5.87 -26.95
C LYS A 4 6.57 -4.79 -26.67
N LYS A 5 5.97 -4.24 -27.73
CA LYS A 5 4.82 -3.34 -27.65
C LYS A 5 3.62 -4.00 -26.98
N ASP A 6 3.26 -5.20 -27.40
CA ASP A 6 2.09 -5.93 -26.88
C ASP A 6 2.29 -6.23 -25.39
N LYS A 7 3.48 -6.73 -25.02
CA LYS A 7 3.81 -7.02 -23.61
C LYS A 7 3.74 -5.77 -22.73
N PHE A 8 4.20 -4.61 -23.23
CA PHE A 8 4.08 -3.35 -22.49
C PHE A 8 2.62 -2.92 -22.31
N ILE A 9 1.77 -3.09 -23.33
CA ILE A 9 0.33 -2.78 -23.22
C ILE A 9 -0.33 -3.72 -22.21
N GLU A 10 -0.01 -5.01 -22.24
CA GLU A 10 -0.49 -6.00 -21.27
C GLU A 10 -0.13 -5.58 -19.84
N MET A 11 1.15 -5.29 -19.58
CA MET A 11 1.63 -4.81 -18.29
C MET A 11 0.95 -3.52 -17.83
N PHE A 12 0.74 -2.57 -18.75
CA PHE A 12 0.03 -1.34 -18.45
C PHE A 12 -1.42 -1.61 -18.02
N ASN A 13 -2.13 -2.46 -18.76
CA ASN A 13 -3.52 -2.79 -18.47
C ASN A 13 -3.63 -3.54 -17.14
N GLU A 14 -2.71 -4.45 -16.86
CA GLU A 14 -2.64 -5.18 -15.59
C GLU A 14 -2.47 -4.24 -14.40
N LEU A 15 -1.51 -3.30 -14.49
CA LEU A 15 -1.32 -2.27 -13.47
C LEU A 15 -2.57 -1.41 -13.29
N TYR A 16 -3.17 -0.98 -14.40
CA TYR A 16 -4.34 -0.13 -14.39
C TYR A 16 -5.55 -0.81 -13.73
N GLU A 17 -5.89 -2.04 -14.11
CA GLU A 17 -7.00 -2.76 -13.51
C GLU A 17 -6.76 -3.01 -12.02
N HIS A 18 -5.54 -3.37 -11.62
CA HIS A 18 -5.22 -3.55 -10.20
C HIS A 18 -5.40 -2.25 -9.40
N LEU A 19 -4.90 -1.12 -9.91
CA LEU A 19 -5.06 0.17 -9.22
C LEU A 19 -6.54 0.59 -9.14
N LYS A 20 -7.36 0.28 -10.16
CA LYS A 20 -8.82 0.51 -10.11
C LYS A 20 -9.48 -0.34 -9.04
N GLU A 21 -9.16 -1.62 -8.98
CA GLU A 21 -9.71 -2.57 -8.00
C GLU A 21 -9.38 -2.16 -6.57
N VAL A 22 -8.12 -1.81 -6.29
CA VAL A 22 -7.67 -1.43 -4.95
C VAL A 22 -8.31 -0.13 -4.47
N ASN A 23 -8.56 0.81 -5.38
CA ASN A 23 -9.10 2.12 -5.03
C ASN A 23 -10.63 2.24 -5.22
N ASP A 24 -11.31 1.20 -5.74
CA ASP A 24 -12.74 1.22 -6.12
C ASP A 24 -13.08 2.40 -7.05
N TRP A 25 -12.21 2.67 -8.02
CA TRP A 25 -12.35 3.78 -8.97
C TRP A 25 -12.58 3.28 -10.39
N ASP A 26 -13.77 3.54 -10.94
CA ASP A 26 -14.06 3.31 -12.36
C ASP A 26 -13.83 4.59 -13.18
N THR A 27 -12.57 4.94 -13.37
CA THR A 27 -12.16 6.19 -14.04
C THR A 27 -10.96 5.96 -14.94
N SER A 28 -10.64 6.94 -15.79
CA SER A 28 -9.47 6.87 -16.67
C SER A 28 -8.15 6.80 -15.87
N PHE A 29 -7.11 6.20 -16.47
CA PHE A 29 -5.78 6.16 -15.83
C PHE A 29 -5.27 7.53 -15.38
N TYR A 30 -5.50 8.59 -16.18
CA TYR A 30 -5.13 9.95 -15.78
C TYR A 30 -5.86 10.42 -14.52
N SER A 31 -7.18 10.22 -14.48
CA SER A 31 -8.01 10.59 -13.33
C SER A 31 -7.61 9.80 -12.08
N LEU A 32 -7.32 8.51 -12.25
CA LEU A 32 -6.82 7.62 -11.20
C LEU A 32 -5.51 8.14 -10.61
N LEU A 33 -4.55 8.58 -11.44
CA LEU A 33 -3.32 9.20 -10.96
C LEU A 33 -3.59 10.52 -10.22
N HIS A 34 -4.51 11.33 -10.74
CA HIS A 34 -4.86 12.62 -10.16
C HIS A 34 -5.53 12.51 -8.79
N GLU A 35 -6.40 11.52 -8.60
CA GLU A 35 -7.08 11.22 -7.34
C GLU A 35 -6.14 10.51 -6.36
N GLY A 36 -5.39 9.52 -6.87
CA GLY A 36 -4.47 8.69 -6.10
C GLY A 36 -3.25 9.43 -5.54
N ARG A 37 -2.80 10.53 -6.16
CA ARG A 37 -1.63 11.29 -5.67
C ARG A 37 -1.72 11.74 -4.19
N ASN A 38 -2.94 11.83 -3.65
CA ASN A 38 -3.19 12.21 -2.26
C ASN A 38 -3.50 11.03 -1.33
N ASN A 39 -4.01 9.92 -1.86
CA ASN A 39 -4.66 8.87 -1.07
C ASN A 39 -4.04 7.47 -1.27
N ASP A 40 -3.25 7.26 -2.30
CA ASP A 40 -2.60 5.99 -2.61
C ASP A 40 -1.07 6.16 -2.56
N TYR A 41 -0.41 5.36 -1.72
CA TYR A 41 1.04 5.47 -1.50
C TYR A 41 1.86 5.13 -2.76
N ILE A 42 1.43 4.14 -3.54
CA ILE A 42 2.13 3.74 -4.77
C ILE A 42 2.00 4.85 -5.80
N ILE A 43 0.79 5.35 -6.03
CA ILE A 43 0.54 6.42 -6.99
C ILE A 43 1.33 7.67 -6.59
N LYS A 44 1.30 8.04 -5.30
CA LYS A 44 2.06 9.19 -4.80
C LYS A 44 3.58 9.02 -4.97
N LYS A 45 4.10 7.81 -4.75
CA LYS A 45 5.54 7.52 -4.81
C LYS A 45 6.08 7.50 -6.23
N TYR A 46 5.29 7.01 -7.18
CA TYR A 46 5.71 6.76 -8.57
C TYR A 46 4.98 7.65 -9.58
N ILE A 47 4.46 8.81 -9.16
CA ILE A 47 3.56 9.62 -9.98
C ILE A 47 4.18 10.05 -11.32
N ASP A 48 5.45 10.47 -11.31
CA ASP A 48 6.15 10.95 -12.51
C ASP A 48 6.44 9.80 -13.48
N GLU A 49 6.81 8.64 -12.93
CA GLU A 49 7.03 7.40 -13.66
C GLU A 49 5.72 6.88 -14.29
N LEU A 50 4.63 6.86 -13.53
CA LEU A 50 3.32 6.44 -14.00
C LEU A 50 2.78 7.37 -15.08
N ASP A 51 3.04 8.68 -14.96
CA ASP A 51 2.67 9.64 -16.00
C ASP A 51 3.47 9.42 -17.29
N THR A 52 4.77 9.12 -17.17
CA THR A 52 5.62 8.73 -18.31
C THR A 52 5.09 7.45 -18.98
N VAL A 53 4.71 6.45 -18.19
CA VAL A 53 4.08 5.22 -18.69
C VAL A 53 2.78 5.53 -19.45
N ARG A 54 1.92 6.41 -18.90
CA ARG A 54 0.68 6.86 -19.54
C ARG A 54 0.95 7.52 -20.90
N GLU A 55 1.92 8.42 -20.97
CA GLU A 55 2.29 9.12 -22.20
C GLU A 55 2.81 8.16 -23.27
N VAL A 56 3.66 7.21 -22.90
CA VAL A 56 4.16 6.18 -23.81
C VAL A 56 3.01 5.28 -24.28
N ARG A 57 2.12 4.84 -23.39
CA ARG A 57 0.94 4.04 -23.78
C ARG A 57 0.05 4.81 -24.76
N ASN A 58 -0.25 6.06 -24.50
CA ASN A 58 -1.06 6.90 -25.39
C ASN A 58 -0.38 7.07 -26.75
N SER A 59 0.92 7.28 -26.78
CA SER A 59 1.69 7.39 -28.02
C SER A 59 1.63 6.11 -28.84
N ILE A 60 1.75 4.95 -28.19
CA ILE A 60 1.64 3.62 -28.81
C ILE A 60 0.24 3.35 -29.38
N ALA A 61 -0.81 3.84 -28.71
CA ALA A 61 -2.20 3.66 -29.11
C ALA A 61 -2.62 4.59 -30.26
N HIS A 62 -2.13 5.83 -30.28
CA HIS A 62 -2.51 6.84 -31.28
C HIS A 62 -1.63 6.83 -32.53
N ASN A 63 -0.36 6.42 -32.46
CA ASN A 63 0.51 6.34 -33.62
C ASN A 63 0.49 4.93 -34.21
N ASN A 64 -0.01 4.79 -35.44
CA ASN A 64 0.12 3.59 -36.28
C ASN A 64 1.59 3.26 -36.65
N GLU A 65 2.55 4.09 -36.23
CA GLU A 65 3.96 3.88 -36.49
C GLU A 65 4.58 2.90 -35.49
N TYR A 66 5.18 1.87 -36.07
CA TYR A 66 5.87 0.75 -35.44
C TYR A 66 7.10 1.14 -34.58
N TYR A 67 7.39 2.44 -34.39
CA TYR A 67 8.69 2.95 -33.89
C TYR A 67 8.69 3.51 -32.47
N PHE A 68 7.54 3.70 -31.81
CA PHE A 68 7.51 4.02 -30.38
C PHE A 68 7.57 2.72 -29.56
N LEU A 69 8.79 2.22 -29.36
CA LEU A 69 9.05 1.15 -28.41
C LEU A 69 9.38 1.76 -27.05
N PRO A 70 8.80 1.25 -25.95
CA PRO A 70 9.24 1.65 -24.61
C PRO A 70 10.73 1.36 -24.47
N SER A 71 11.46 2.28 -23.86
CA SER A 71 12.87 2.04 -23.55
C SER A 71 12.98 0.84 -22.60
N SER A 72 14.12 0.13 -22.67
CA SER A 72 14.35 -0.98 -21.74
C SER A 72 14.25 -0.55 -20.28
N SER A 73 14.65 0.69 -19.96
CA SER A 73 14.55 1.25 -18.60
C SER A 73 13.11 1.46 -18.16
N LEU A 74 12.25 2.02 -19.01
CA LEU A 74 10.83 2.21 -18.70
C LEU A 74 10.11 0.87 -18.56
N TYR A 75 10.49 -0.09 -19.40
CA TYR A 75 9.97 -1.45 -19.35
C TYR A 75 10.33 -2.13 -18.02
N THR A 76 11.60 -2.10 -17.60
CA THR A 76 12.03 -2.64 -16.30
C THR A 76 11.36 -1.94 -15.13
N LEU A 77 11.23 -0.62 -15.18
CA LEU A 77 10.53 0.14 -14.15
C LEU A 77 9.05 -0.26 -14.02
N LEU A 78 8.36 -0.49 -15.13
CA LEU A 78 6.98 -0.95 -15.10
C LEU A 78 6.86 -2.38 -14.53
N GLU A 79 7.80 -3.28 -14.87
CA GLU A 79 7.89 -4.61 -14.22
C GLU A 79 8.09 -4.45 -12.70
N GLU A 80 9.02 -3.60 -12.25
CA GLU A 80 9.28 -3.38 -10.82
C GLU A 80 8.09 -2.78 -10.07
N ILE A 81 7.30 -1.91 -10.71
CA ILE A 81 6.09 -1.34 -10.12
C ILE A 81 5.01 -2.42 -10.03
N LEU A 82 4.82 -3.22 -11.08
CA LEU A 82 3.88 -4.34 -11.09
C LEU A 82 4.18 -5.33 -9.97
N ASP A 83 5.44 -5.76 -9.82
CA ASP A 83 5.85 -6.68 -8.75
C ASP A 83 5.50 -6.11 -7.36
N LYS A 84 5.68 -4.80 -7.15
CA LYS A 84 5.37 -4.16 -5.85
C LYS A 84 3.89 -3.98 -5.59
N VAL A 85 3.09 -3.83 -6.64
CA VAL A 85 1.65 -3.56 -6.55
C VAL A 85 0.88 -4.86 -6.46
N ILE A 86 1.18 -5.81 -7.33
CA ILE A 86 0.45 -7.06 -7.49
C ILE A 86 0.90 -8.09 -6.46
N ASP A 87 2.21 -8.24 -6.23
CA ASP A 87 2.76 -9.13 -5.22
C ASP A 87 2.97 -8.42 -3.88
N SER A 88 2.23 -7.32 -3.63
CA SER A 88 2.26 -6.68 -2.32
C SER A 88 1.83 -7.69 -1.25
N PRO A 89 2.64 -7.93 -0.21
CA PRO A 89 2.22 -8.77 0.90
C PRO A 89 0.96 -8.18 1.52
N LYS A 90 0.03 -9.07 1.88
CA LYS A 90 -1.25 -8.68 2.45
C LYS A 90 -1.02 -8.25 3.90
N ILE A 91 -1.91 -7.41 4.44
CA ILE A 91 -1.87 -7.07 5.88
C ILE A 91 -1.90 -8.34 6.73
N SER A 92 -2.61 -9.38 6.29
CA SER A 92 -2.65 -10.69 6.96
C SER A 92 -1.28 -11.33 7.15
N ASP A 93 -0.32 -11.03 6.28
CA ASP A 93 1.03 -11.60 6.32
C ASP A 93 1.91 -10.93 7.39
N PHE A 94 1.43 -9.81 7.95
CA PHE A 94 2.09 -9.03 9.00
C PHE A 94 1.32 -9.01 10.32
N ILE A 95 0.24 -9.79 10.45
CA ILE A 95 -0.47 -9.91 11.73
C ILE A 95 0.44 -10.65 12.71
N ASP A 96 0.86 -9.95 13.75
CA ASP A 96 1.61 -10.56 14.86
C ASP A 96 0.65 -11.30 15.80
N ASP A 97 1.02 -12.52 16.18
CA ASP A 97 0.29 -13.31 17.18
C ASP A 97 0.48 -12.75 18.61
N ASN A 98 1.47 -11.89 18.83
CA ASN A 98 1.79 -11.25 20.11
C ASN A 98 0.92 -10.02 20.40
N LEU A 99 -0.38 -10.10 20.12
CA LEU A 99 -1.35 -9.06 20.49
C LEU A 99 -2.07 -9.45 21.78
N MET A 100 -2.01 -8.56 22.78
CA MET A 100 -2.74 -8.74 24.03
C MET A 100 -3.94 -7.79 24.08
N VAL A 101 -5.13 -8.35 24.30
CA VAL A 101 -6.31 -7.54 24.64
C VAL A 101 -6.34 -7.34 26.14
N ILE A 102 -6.41 -6.08 26.56
CA ILE A 102 -6.44 -5.68 27.96
C ILE A 102 -7.62 -4.75 28.21
N LYS A 103 -8.04 -4.74 29.47
CA LYS A 103 -9.07 -3.83 29.95
C LYS A 103 -8.52 -2.41 30.10
N GLU A 104 -9.30 -1.39 29.78
CA GLU A 104 -8.90 0.03 29.87
C GLU A 104 -8.34 0.48 31.23
N ASP A 105 -8.74 -0.16 32.34
CA ASP A 105 -8.26 0.16 33.70
C ASP A 105 -7.06 -0.69 34.17
N THR A 106 -6.45 -1.44 33.26
CA THR A 106 -5.25 -2.26 33.55
C THR A 106 -4.04 -1.34 33.80
N SER A 107 -3.34 -1.56 34.92
CA SER A 107 -2.09 -0.83 35.22
C SER A 107 -0.99 -1.15 34.21
N ILE A 108 -0.30 -0.10 33.71
CA ILE A 108 0.79 -0.22 32.73
C ILE A 108 1.94 -1.13 33.20
N ILE A 109 2.22 -1.16 34.50
CA ILE A 109 3.26 -2.00 35.09
C ILE A 109 2.92 -3.49 34.95
N LYS A 110 1.63 -3.85 35.00
CA LYS A 110 1.15 -5.22 34.79
C LYS A 110 1.12 -5.60 33.31
N ALA A 111 0.96 -4.62 32.44
CA ALA A 111 0.90 -4.81 30.99
C ALA A 111 2.29 -5.06 30.39
N GLY A 112 3.32 -4.34 30.84
CA GLY A 112 4.61 -4.16 30.16
C GLY A 112 5.59 -5.34 30.04
N ASN A 113 5.15 -6.60 30.05
CA ASN A 113 6.03 -7.74 29.83
C ASN A 113 5.86 -8.33 28.42
N LYS A 114 6.69 -7.86 27.48
CA LYS A 114 7.06 -8.53 26.21
C LYS A 114 5.92 -8.68 25.18
N ILE A 115 5.34 -7.56 24.76
CA ILE A 115 4.21 -7.52 23.81
C ILE A 115 4.44 -6.34 22.85
N ASP A 116 4.19 -6.57 21.55
CA ASP A 116 4.39 -5.56 20.49
C ASP A 116 3.28 -4.50 20.49
N ALA A 117 2.05 -4.89 20.88
CA ALA A 117 0.96 -3.94 21.12
C ALA A 117 -0.10 -4.44 22.11
N PHE A 118 -0.71 -3.50 22.84
CA PHE A 118 -1.90 -3.66 23.65
C PHE A 118 -3.14 -3.16 22.90
N LEU A 119 -4.12 -4.03 22.74
CA LEU A 119 -5.45 -3.68 22.26
C LEU A 119 -6.34 -3.39 23.47
N ILE A 120 -6.92 -2.18 23.52
CA ILE A 120 -7.69 -1.73 24.68
C ILE A 120 -9.17 -1.90 24.38
N THR A 121 -9.86 -2.66 25.24
CA THR A 121 -11.32 -2.72 25.25
C THR A 121 -11.84 -2.42 26.64
N LYS A 122 -13.15 -2.14 26.73
CA LYS A 122 -13.77 -1.72 28.00
C LYS A 122 -13.70 -2.80 29.07
N ASN A 123 -13.81 -4.07 28.67
CA ASN A 123 -13.79 -5.21 29.60
C ASN A 123 -12.66 -6.22 29.32
N GLY A 124 -11.80 -6.00 28.32
CA GLY A 124 -10.69 -6.89 27.99
C GLY A 124 -11.07 -8.08 27.11
N SER A 125 -12.25 -8.06 26.47
CA SER A 125 -12.69 -9.08 25.50
C SER A 125 -12.27 -8.74 24.08
N ARG A 126 -11.96 -9.76 23.26
CA ARG A 126 -11.58 -9.65 21.84
C ARG A 126 -12.76 -9.34 20.92
N GLU A 127 -13.97 -9.63 21.39
CA GLU A 127 -15.23 -9.50 20.67
C GLU A 127 -15.86 -8.11 20.87
N GLU A 128 -15.30 -7.29 21.76
CA GLU A 128 -15.76 -5.93 22.04
C GLU A 128 -15.20 -4.91 21.06
N VAL A 129 -15.88 -3.76 20.97
CA VAL A 129 -15.40 -2.61 20.20
C VAL A 129 -14.06 -2.15 20.77
N LEU A 130 -13.05 -2.12 19.90
CA LEU A 130 -11.72 -1.60 20.21
C LEU A 130 -11.81 -0.11 20.56
N GLN A 131 -11.31 0.26 21.74
CA GLN A 131 -11.26 1.66 22.18
C GLN A 131 -9.95 2.34 21.81
N GLY A 132 -8.86 1.58 21.69
CA GLY A 132 -7.55 2.12 21.34
C GLY A 132 -6.47 1.05 21.21
N ILE A 133 -5.29 1.47 20.76
CA ILE A 133 -4.08 0.65 20.62
C ILE A 133 -2.95 1.40 21.32
N ILE A 134 -2.11 0.70 22.08
CA ILE A 134 -0.81 1.19 22.55
C ILE A 134 0.25 0.25 22.00
N THR A 135 1.22 0.79 21.28
CA THR A 135 2.37 0.04 20.74
C THR A 135 3.55 0.09 21.70
N ASP A 136 4.47 -0.86 21.59
CA ASP A 136 5.73 -0.89 22.33
C ASP A 136 6.55 0.42 22.20
N TRP A 137 6.50 1.09 21.05
CA TRP A 137 7.12 2.40 20.80
C TRP A 137 6.60 3.53 21.68
N GLU A 138 5.35 3.45 22.14
CA GLU A 138 4.73 4.48 22.99
C GLU A 138 5.04 4.29 24.48
N ILE A 139 5.46 3.08 24.88
CA ILE A 139 5.73 2.72 26.28
C ILE A 139 6.82 3.59 26.92
N PRO A 140 7.97 3.87 26.28
CA PRO A 140 8.99 4.75 26.86
C PRO A 140 8.46 6.17 27.13
N GLU A 141 7.65 6.73 26.23
CA GLU A 141 7.05 8.05 26.45
C GLU A 141 6.05 8.05 27.61
N ILE A 142 5.29 6.97 27.75
CA ILE A 142 4.34 6.78 28.86
C ILE A 142 5.10 6.70 30.19
N TYR A 143 6.18 5.91 30.27
CA TYR A 143 7.02 5.81 31.46
C TYR A 143 7.65 7.15 31.84
N ASN A 144 8.18 7.88 30.86
CA ASN A 144 8.70 9.23 31.06
C ASN A 144 7.64 10.19 31.60
N LYS A 145 6.41 10.16 31.08
CA LYS A 145 5.29 10.99 31.58
C LYS A 145 4.88 10.63 33.01
N LEU A 146 5.02 9.35 33.39
CA LEU A 146 4.66 8.84 34.70
C LEU A 146 5.80 8.92 35.73
N ASN A 147 7.01 9.34 35.32
CA ASN A 147 8.22 9.33 36.14
C ASN A 147 8.53 7.95 36.76
N ILE A 148 8.37 6.88 35.99
CA ILE A 148 8.69 5.49 36.39
C ILE A 148 9.71 4.84 35.46
#